data_AF-A0A1J3HKC4-F1
#
_entry.id   AF-A0A1J3HKC4-F1
#
_cell.length_a   1.000
_cell.length_b   1.000
_cell.length_c   1.000
_cell.angle_alpha   90.00
_cell.angle_beta   90.00
_cell.angle_gamma   90.00
#
_symmetry.space_group_name_H-M   'P 1'
#
loop_
_entity.id
_entity.type
_entity.pdbx_description
1 polymer ?
#
loop_
_entity_poly.entity_id
_entity_poly.type
_entity_poly.pdbx_seq_one_letter_code
_entity_poly.pdbx_strand_id
1 'polypeptide(L)'
;RDPPATYSRQAAYQPQQRAPSMYANRGPVARNVAPPSTVPINALNPYNVRWTIKARVTSKGELRRYSNQRGDGKVFNFDLLDAEGGEIRVTCFNAVADQFFDQIV
;
A
#
# COMPACT_ATOMS: atom_id res chain seq x y z
N ARG A 1 67.70 30.01 -26.46
CA ARG A 1 67.38 29.23 -25.26
C ARG A 1 65.95 29.57 -24.90
N ASP A 2 65.02 28.76 -25.42
CA ASP A 2 63.61 28.52 -25.02
C ASP A 2 63.12 27.42 -25.99
N PRO A 3 62.55 26.29 -25.55
CA PRO A 3 61.99 25.30 -26.47
C PRO A 3 60.52 25.60 -26.76
N PRO A 4 60.08 25.49 -28.03
CA PRO A 4 58.66 25.52 -28.38
C PRO A 4 58.04 24.12 -28.39
N ALA A 5 56.74 24.11 -28.06
CA ALA A 5 55.67 23.17 -28.45
C ALA A 5 56.05 21.70 -28.68
N THR A 6 55.66 20.85 -27.73
CA THR A 6 55.66 19.39 -27.84
C THR A 6 54.60 18.90 -28.84
N TYR A 7 55.07 18.15 -29.83
CA TYR A 7 54.27 17.36 -30.75
C TYR A 7 53.60 16.16 -30.05
N SER A 8 52.40 15.90 -30.52
CA SER A 8 51.49 14.78 -30.27
C SER A 8 52.13 13.39 -30.29
N ARG A 9 51.79 12.56 -29.29
CA ARG A 9 51.87 11.09 -29.36
C ARG A 9 50.47 10.50 -29.24
N GLN A 10 50.02 9.85 -30.31
CA GLN A 10 48.88 8.94 -30.28
C GLN A 10 49.32 7.60 -29.66
N ALA A 11 48.49 7.03 -28.80
CA ALA A 11 48.58 5.63 -28.37
C ALA A 11 47.20 4.99 -28.39
N ALA A 12 47.10 3.97 -29.25
CA ALA A 12 46.12 2.90 -29.44
C ALA A 12 44.82 2.87 -28.59
N TYR A 13 43.70 2.84 -29.31
CA TYR A 13 42.41 2.34 -28.82
C TYR A 13 42.48 0.81 -28.65
N GLN A 14 42.31 0.30 -27.42
CA GLN A 14 41.98 -1.10 -27.16
C GLN A 14 40.53 -1.17 -26.67
N PRO A 15 39.60 -1.81 -27.40
CA PRO A 15 38.27 -2.07 -26.86
C PRO A 15 38.35 -3.21 -25.86
N GLN A 16 38.17 -2.88 -24.58
CA GLN A 16 38.14 -3.80 -23.46
C GLN A 16 36.83 -4.63 -23.53
N GLN A 17 36.91 -5.86 -24.05
CA GLN A 17 35.79 -6.80 -24.02
C GLN A 17 35.55 -7.26 -22.57
N ARG A 18 34.55 -6.69 -21.90
CA ARG A 18 34.06 -7.18 -20.61
C ARG A 18 33.08 -8.31 -20.87
N ALA A 19 33.46 -9.54 -20.50
CA ALA A 19 32.51 -10.65 -20.43
C ALA A 19 31.38 -10.30 -19.43
N PRO A 20 30.11 -10.56 -19.75
CA PRO A 20 29.02 -10.30 -18.83
C PRO A 20 29.10 -11.26 -17.64
N SER A 21 29.09 -10.69 -16.43
CA SER A 21 29.07 -11.41 -15.17
C SER A 21 27.82 -12.31 -15.07
N MET A 22 28.02 -13.62 -15.17
CA MET A 22 27.00 -14.69 -15.07
C MET A 22 26.56 -14.96 -13.62
N TYR A 23 26.22 -13.92 -12.86
CA TYR A 23 25.61 -14.06 -11.53
C TYR A 23 24.41 -13.14 -11.38
N ALA A 24 23.35 -13.42 -12.12
CA ALA A 24 22.02 -13.00 -11.73
C ALA A 24 21.58 -13.88 -10.56
N ASN A 25 21.91 -13.47 -9.33
CA ASN A 25 21.32 -14.02 -8.12
C ASN A 25 19.83 -13.62 -8.08
N ARG A 26 19.01 -14.28 -8.91
CA ARG A 26 17.56 -14.32 -8.81
C ARG A 26 17.19 -15.53 -7.97
N GLY A 27 17.62 -15.52 -6.71
CA GLY A 27 16.94 -16.32 -5.70
C GLY A 27 15.47 -15.91 -5.64
N PRO A 28 14.54 -16.83 -5.30
CA PRO A 28 13.16 -16.46 -5.05
C PRO A 28 13.15 -15.36 -3.99
N VAL A 29 12.61 -14.19 -4.32
CA VAL A 29 12.22 -13.22 -3.29
C VAL A 29 11.25 -13.98 -2.40
N ALA A 30 11.67 -14.33 -1.19
CA ALA A 30 10.80 -14.92 -0.20
C ALA A 30 9.61 -13.96 -0.07
N ARG A 31 8.45 -14.37 -0.60
CA ARG A 31 7.19 -13.70 -0.29
C ARG A 31 7.15 -13.71 1.24
N ASN A 32 7.01 -12.55 1.85
CA ASN A 32 6.84 -12.49 3.29
C ASN A 32 5.54 -13.24 3.62
N VAL A 33 5.66 -14.53 3.95
CA VAL A 33 4.55 -15.42 4.37
C VAL A 33 4.33 -15.27 5.87
N ALA A 34 4.65 -14.12 6.47
CA ALA A 34 4.15 -13.83 7.80
C ALA A 34 2.64 -13.61 7.69
N PRO A 35 1.82 -14.27 8.53
CA PRO A 35 0.41 -13.95 8.63
C PRO A 35 0.23 -12.44 8.83
N PRO A 36 -0.72 -11.79 8.15
CA PRO A 36 -0.99 -10.37 8.37
C PRO A 36 -1.30 -10.15 9.86
N SER A 37 -0.50 -9.31 10.50
CA SER A 37 -0.67 -8.98 11.92
C SER A 37 -1.98 -8.21 12.10
N THR A 38 -2.97 -8.85 12.72
CA THR A 38 -4.26 -8.24 13.03
C THR A 38 -4.25 -7.62 14.41
N VAL A 39 -4.80 -6.42 14.55
CA VAL A 39 -4.95 -5.67 15.79
C VAL A 39 -6.40 -5.82 16.30
N PRO A 40 -6.64 -6.05 17.60
CA PRO A 40 -8.00 -6.08 18.15
C PRO A 40 -8.64 -4.68 18.13
N ILE A 41 -9.96 -4.61 18.05
CA ILE A 41 -10.71 -3.36 17.96
C ILE A 41 -10.41 -2.44 19.15
N ASN A 42 -10.32 -3.00 20.36
CA ASN A 42 -10.06 -2.25 21.58
C ASN A 42 -8.65 -1.62 21.64
N ALA A 43 -7.71 -2.09 20.81
CA ALA A 43 -6.36 -1.54 20.71
C ALA A 43 -6.20 -0.51 19.58
N LEU A 44 -7.27 -0.20 18.84
CA LEU A 44 -7.24 0.83 17.80
C LEU A 44 -7.01 2.20 18.42
N ASN A 45 -6.14 2.97 17.78
CA ASN A 45 -5.78 4.32 18.19
C ASN A 45 -5.85 5.25 16.96
N PRO A 46 -6.51 6.42 17.04
CA PRO A 46 -6.55 7.39 15.95
C PRO A 46 -5.19 7.81 15.39
N TYR A 47 -4.13 7.74 16.20
CA TYR A 47 -2.78 8.10 15.78
C TYR A 47 -2.07 6.98 15.01
N ASN A 48 -2.59 5.76 15.06
CA ASN A 48 -2.05 4.62 14.30
C ASN A 48 -2.75 4.57 12.95
N VAL A 49 -2.07 4.98 11.88
CA VAL A 49 -2.65 5.03 10.53
C VAL A 49 -2.70 3.64 9.87
N ARG A 50 -1.78 2.74 10.24
CA ARG A 50 -1.67 1.41 9.64
C ARG A 50 -2.03 0.32 10.63
N TRP A 51 -3.21 -0.23 10.47
CA TRP A 51 -3.70 -1.39 11.20
C TRP A 51 -4.53 -2.26 10.26
N THR A 52 -4.77 -3.48 10.69
CA THR A 52 -5.67 -4.41 10.02
C THR A 52 -6.41 -5.13 11.13
N ILE A 53 -7.74 -5.21 11.04
CA ILE A 53 -8.55 -5.93 12.02
C ILE A 53 -9.19 -7.15 11.36
N LYS A 54 -9.52 -8.14 12.18
CA LYS A 54 -10.34 -9.28 11.77
C LYS A 54 -11.58 -9.31 12.65
N ALA A 55 -12.75 -9.14 12.03
CA ALA A 55 -14.02 -9.06 12.71
C ALA A 55 -15.13 -9.68 11.87
N ARG A 56 -16.25 -10.02 12.52
CA ARG A 56 -17.50 -10.39 11.83
C ARG A 56 -18.40 -9.17 11.73
N VAL A 57 -19.15 -9.09 10.64
CA VAL A 57 -20.25 -8.13 10.50
C VAL A 57 -21.41 -8.65 11.34
N THR A 58 -21.99 -7.77 12.17
CA THR A 58 -23.14 -8.12 13.02
C THR A 58 -24.41 -7.40 12.59
N SER A 59 -24.27 -6.23 11.97
CA SER A 59 -25.39 -5.43 11.47
C SER A 59 -24.94 -4.62 10.26
N LYS A 60 -25.82 -4.48 9.27
CA LYS A 60 -25.60 -3.63 8.10
C LYS A 60 -26.78 -2.70 7.94
N GLY A 61 -26.49 -1.40 7.89
CA GLY A 61 -27.45 -0.36 7.57
C GLY A 61 -27.67 -0.21 6.07
N GLU A 62 -28.82 0.34 5.71
CA GLU A 62 -29.16 0.64 4.32
C GLU A 62 -28.30 1.78 3.75
N LEU A 63 -28.18 1.81 2.42
CA LEU A 63 -27.54 2.91 1.70
C LEU A 63 -28.43 4.14 1.72
N ARG A 64 -28.03 5.16 2.48
CA ARG A 64 -28.74 6.44 2.60
C ARG A 64 -28.08 7.51 1.76
N ARG A 65 -28.89 8.39 1.17
CA ARG A 65 -28.43 9.60 0.48
C ARG A 65 -28.54 10.81 1.40
N TYR A 66 -27.61 11.75 1.28
CA TYR A 66 -27.64 13.02 1.98
C TYR A 66 -27.34 14.17 1.00
N SER A 67 -27.83 15.37 1.32
CA SER A 67 -27.53 16.60 0.59
C SER A 67 -27.05 17.65 1.58
N ASN A 68 -25.93 18.32 1.30
CA ASN A 68 -25.40 19.38 2.14
C ASN A 68 -24.81 20.52 1.29
N GLN A 69 -24.29 21.57 1.94
CA GLN A 69 -23.70 22.73 1.26
C GLN A 69 -22.52 22.39 0.33
N ARG A 70 -21.86 21.25 0.54
CA ARG A 70 -20.74 20.75 -0.27
C ARG A 70 -21.22 19.83 -1.40
N GLY A 71 -22.52 19.54 -1.49
CA GLY A 71 -23.15 18.72 -2.51
C GLY A 71 -23.86 17.48 -1.96
N ASP A 72 -24.31 16.66 -2.90
CA ASP A 72 -25.00 15.40 -2.61
C ASP A 72 -23.99 14.27 -2.37
N GLY A 73 -24.39 13.31 -1.54
CA GLY A 73 -23.58 12.14 -1.24
C GLY A 73 -24.40 10.96 -0.78
N LYS A 74 -23.69 9.89 -0.47
CA LYS A 74 -24.28 8.66 0.06
C LYS A 74 -23.41 8.05 1.12
N VAL A 75 -24.07 7.35 2.04
CA VAL A 75 -23.45 6.76 3.21
C VAL A 75 -24.19 5.51 3.60
N PHE A 76 -23.45 4.48 3.98
CA PHE A 76 -24.00 3.35 4.72
C PHE A 76 -23.06 3.03 5.89
N ASN A 77 -23.61 2.37 6.90
CA ASN A 77 -22.85 1.94 8.06
C ASN A 77 -23.06 0.46 8.31
N PHE A 78 -22.13 -0.15 9.02
CA PHE A 78 -22.24 -1.52 9.50
C PHE A 78 -21.45 -1.67 10.79
N ASP A 79 -21.89 -2.60 11.63
CA ASP A 79 -21.30 -2.89 12.93
C ASP A 79 -20.43 -4.15 12.82
N LEU A 80 -19.26 -4.08 13.44
CA LEU A 80 -18.26 -5.14 13.48
C LEU A 80 -18.04 -5.59 14.92
N LEU A 81 -17.89 -6.91 15.11
CA LEU A 81 -17.49 -7.53 16.37
C LEU A 81 -16.25 -8.38 16.16
N ASP A 82 -15.20 -8.18 16.95
CA ASP A 82 -14.01 -9.03 16.91
C ASP A 82 -14.10 -10.24 17.86
N ALA A 83 -13.03 -11.03 17.94
CA ALA A 83 -12.96 -12.23 18.78
C ALA A 83 -12.83 -11.92 20.28
N GLU A 84 -12.37 -10.72 20.65
CA GLU A 84 -12.17 -10.29 22.04
C GLU A 84 -13.39 -9.54 22.59
N GLY A 85 -14.45 -9.41 21.79
CA GLY A 85 -15.70 -8.73 22.15
C GLY A 85 -15.66 -7.22 21.94
N GLY A 86 -14.68 -6.70 21.21
CA GLY A 86 -14.65 -5.30 20.78
C GLY A 86 -15.70 -5.03 19.70
N GLU A 87 -16.47 -3.96 19.86
CA GLU A 87 -17.47 -3.50 18.91
C GLU A 87 -17.05 -2.19 18.26
N ILE A 88 -17.21 -2.07 16.95
CA ILE A 88 -16.98 -0.82 16.23
C ILE A 88 -17.96 -0.64 15.08
N ARG A 89 -18.40 0.60 14.88
CA ARG A 89 -19.21 0.99 13.73
C ARG A 89 -18.32 1.57 12.63
N VAL A 90 -18.42 0.99 11.43
CA VAL A 90 -17.77 1.50 10.22
C VAL A 90 -18.79 2.31 9.42
N THR A 91 -18.37 3.46 8.90
CA THR A 91 -19.19 4.29 8.03
C THR A 91 -18.45 4.53 6.72
N CYS A 92 -19.06 4.13 5.61
CA CYS A 92 -18.49 4.28 4.27
C CYS A 92 -19.21 5.41 3.53
N PHE A 93 -18.43 6.32 2.93
CA PHE A 93 -18.95 7.47 2.19
C PHE A 93 -18.68 7.35 0.69
N ASN A 94 -19.62 7.86 -0.12
CA ASN A 94 -19.47 8.11 -1.55
C ASN A 94 -18.94 6.89 -2.34
N ALA A 95 -17.76 6.98 -2.94
CA ALA A 95 -17.17 5.91 -3.75
C ALA A 95 -16.90 4.63 -2.94
N VAL A 96 -16.51 4.77 -1.66
CA VAL A 96 -16.29 3.62 -0.77
C VAL A 96 -17.63 2.96 -0.45
N ALA A 97 -18.72 3.74 -0.36
CA ALA A 97 -20.04 3.18 -0.17
C ALA A 97 -20.42 2.24 -1.32
N ASP A 98 -20.22 2.67 -2.57
CA ASP A 98 -20.51 1.82 -3.75
C ASP A 98 -19.67 0.55 -3.81
N GLN A 99 -18.38 0.68 -3.51
CA GLN A 99 -17.45 -0.43 -3.63
C GLN A 99 -17.79 -1.55 -2.64
N PHE A 100 -18.19 -1.20 -1.42
CA PHE A 100 -18.34 -2.16 -0.33
C PHE A 100 -19.79 -2.53 -0.03
N PHE A 101 -20.79 -1.79 -0.54
CA PHE A 101 -22.18 -2.07 -0.20
C PHE A 101 -22.59 -3.50 -0.61
N ASP A 102 -22.22 -3.98 -1.79
CA ASP A 102 -22.59 -5.34 -2.22
C ASP A 102 -21.64 -6.42 -1.69
N GLN A 103 -20.45 -6.04 -1.18
CA GLN A 103 -19.44 -6.98 -0.69
C GLN A 103 -19.62 -7.35 0.79
N ILE A 104 -20.17 -6.42 1.58
CA ILE A 104 -20.38 -6.59 3.02
C ILE A 104 -21.77 -7.23 3.25
N VAL A 105 -21.79 -8.40 3.85
CA VAL A 105 -22.99 -9.23 4.09
C VAL A 105 -23.12 -9.54 5.57
#